data_AF-A0A4Z0A2L9-F1
#
_entry.id   AF-A0A4Z0A2L9-F1
#
_cell.length_a   1.000
_cell.length_b   1.000
_cell.length_c   1.000
_cell.angle_alpha   90.00
_cell.angle_beta   90.00
_cell.angle_gamma   90.00
#
_symmetry.space_group_name_H-M   'P 1'
#
loop_
_entity.id
_entity.type
_entity.pdbx_description
1 polymer ?
#
loop_
_entity_poly.entity_id
_entity_poly.type
_entity_poly.pdbx_seq_one_letter_code
_entity_poly.pdbx_strand_id
1 'polypeptide(L)'
;MAADLGLLIDSGLPAEMTLDGGNWELPEAVYAIQRLHQDGKLPFLKEALTVFFEGAIYGWGRFMTEFAAGGRIDQATPHEHEAAFVRATNDHNEGCLRKWCTAKCKAPALSLEVWNAKMMHKNNHTDEWLSQNSTSVLDNFIAQEAWRQDKAGISCHTRTWHVQEQKDWVARNKEKRQKAKVNRTARTDKLNAYTPNLDSTYWTDERHDVDIKDMLSWLRALCRKHLVQVPTGLTKTGVGKEGRLKALVELLRELTDDQKAMIMVSGDDIPHAQAPDVSEDLVLSEGEESVGTDKET
;
A
#
# COMPACT_ATOMS: atom_id res chain seq x y z
N MET A 1 -8.82 -35.28 2.80
CA MET A 1 -7.53 -35.94 3.10
C MET A 1 -6.61 -34.88 3.64
N ALA A 2 -6.15 -35.00 4.88
CA ALA A 2 -5.14 -34.09 5.41
C ALA A 2 -3.81 -34.45 4.72
N ALA A 3 -3.29 -33.55 3.90
CA ALA A 3 -1.94 -33.69 3.36
C ALA A 3 -0.98 -33.67 4.56
N ASP A 4 -0.18 -34.73 4.70
CA ASP A 4 0.84 -34.78 5.74
C ASP A 4 1.88 -33.68 5.44
N LEU A 5 1.96 -32.68 6.31
CA LEU A 5 2.93 -31.57 6.18
C LEU A 5 4.37 -32.07 6.26
N GLY A 6 4.61 -33.25 6.85
CA GLY A 6 5.90 -33.93 6.81
C GLY A 6 6.33 -34.29 5.39
N LEU A 7 5.40 -34.67 4.51
CA LEU A 7 5.73 -34.99 3.11
C LEU A 7 6.28 -33.77 2.35
N LEU A 8 5.79 -32.56 2.66
CA LEU A 8 6.21 -31.31 2.02
C LEU A 8 7.68 -30.96 2.26
N ILE A 9 8.17 -31.28 3.44
CA ILE A 9 9.42 -30.77 3.97
C ILE A 9 10.51 -31.85 3.96
N ASP A 10 10.14 -33.12 4.18
CA ASP A 10 11.10 -34.18 4.54
C ASP A 10 11.48 -35.14 3.40
N SER A 11 11.09 -34.88 2.14
CA SER A 11 11.45 -35.62 0.88
C SER A 11 10.37 -36.49 0.22
N GLY A 12 9.09 -36.08 0.22
CA GLY A 12 8.07 -36.78 -0.57
C GLY A 12 8.36 -36.74 -2.09
N LEU A 13 7.92 -37.78 -2.80
CA LEU A 13 7.97 -37.81 -4.26
C LEU A 13 7.00 -36.77 -4.83
N PRO A 14 7.32 -36.07 -5.94
CA PRO A 14 6.43 -35.06 -6.53
C PRO A 14 5.00 -35.59 -6.76
N ALA A 15 4.90 -36.85 -7.20
CA ALA A 15 3.64 -37.53 -7.48
C ALA A 15 2.69 -37.68 -6.28
N GLU A 16 3.20 -37.61 -5.04
CA GLU A 16 2.39 -37.71 -3.83
C GLU A 16 1.99 -36.35 -3.27
N MET A 17 2.50 -35.26 -3.87
CA MET A 17 2.49 -33.93 -3.25
C MET A 17 1.94 -32.84 -4.16
N THR A 18 1.95 -33.04 -5.47
CA THR A 18 1.26 -32.18 -6.43
C THR A 18 -0.20 -32.62 -6.55
N LEU A 19 -1.11 -31.66 -6.71
CA LEU A 19 -2.55 -31.95 -6.79
C LEU A 19 -2.93 -32.77 -8.03
N ASP A 20 -2.12 -32.68 -9.08
CA ASP A 20 -2.24 -33.41 -10.34
C ASP A 20 -1.36 -34.67 -10.41
N GLY A 21 -0.57 -34.95 -9.37
CA GLY A 21 0.43 -36.02 -9.39
C GLY A 21 1.59 -35.77 -10.37
N GLY A 22 1.72 -34.56 -10.91
CA GLY A 22 2.78 -34.13 -11.81
C GLY A 22 4.08 -33.77 -11.08
N ASN A 23 5.07 -33.33 -11.87
CA ASN A 23 6.30 -32.75 -11.32
C ASN A 23 6.05 -31.36 -10.76
N TRP A 24 6.94 -30.89 -9.87
CA TRP A 24 6.97 -29.49 -9.46
C TRP A 24 7.10 -28.55 -10.67
N GLU A 25 6.33 -27.47 -10.69
CA GLU A 25 6.48 -26.42 -11.72
C GLU A 25 7.86 -25.74 -11.63
N LEU A 26 8.38 -25.58 -10.41
CA LEU A 26 9.69 -24.99 -10.10
C LEU A 26 10.48 -25.91 -9.15
N PRO A 27 10.99 -27.05 -9.65
CA PRO A 27 11.66 -28.06 -8.82
C PRO A 27 12.89 -27.50 -8.11
N GLU A 28 13.64 -26.60 -8.75
CA GLU A 28 14.82 -25.95 -8.17
C GLU A 28 14.51 -25.16 -6.90
N ALA A 29 13.36 -24.48 -6.86
CA ALA A 29 12.95 -23.71 -5.69
C ALA A 29 12.55 -24.64 -4.54
N VAL A 30 11.78 -25.69 -4.84
CA VAL A 30 11.34 -26.69 -3.84
C VAL A 30 12.55 -27.40 -3.22
N TYR A 31 13.48 -27.89 -4.04
CA TYR A 31 14.68 -28.57 -3.55
C TYR A 31 15.63 -27.64 -2.78
N ALA A 32 15.75 -26.37 -3.19
CA ALA A 32 16.54 -25.40 -2.45
C ALA A 32 15.97 -25.15 -1.03
N ILE A 33 14.64 -25.03 -0.91
CA ILE A 33 13.97 -24.85 0.39
C ILE A 33 14.15 -26.08 1.28
N GLN A 34 13.97 -27.28 0.73
CA GLN A 34 14.19 -28.54 1.46
C GLN A 34 15.62 -28.65 1.97
N ARG A 35 16.61 -28.33 1.14
CA ARG A 35 18.02 -28.29 1.55
C ARG A 35 18.27 -27.29 2.67
N LEU A 36 17.72 -26.07 2.57
CA LEU A 36 17.87 -25.05 3.62
C LEU A 36 17.22 -25.47 4.95
N HIS A 37 16.13 -26.24 4.89
CA HIS A 37 15.52 -26.83 6.09
C HIS A 37 16.41 -27.92 6.69
N GLN A 38 16.92 -28.85 5.88
CA GLN A 38 17.84 -29.92 6.31
C GLN A 38 19.15 -29.37 6.89
N ASP A 39 19.68 -28.29 6.30
CA ASP A 39 20.84 -27.55 6.81
C ASP A 39 20.56 -26.82 8.14
N GLY A 40 19.34 -26.88 8.68
CA GLY A 40 18.93 -26.20 9.91
C GLY A 40 18.82 -24.68 9.79
N LYS A 41 18.87 -24.12 8.58
CA LYS A 41 18.78 -22.67 8.33
C LYS A 41 17.35 -22.15 8.37
N LEU A 42 16.36 -23.05 8.24
CA LEU A 42 14.93 -22.73 8.33
C LEU A 42 14.27 -23.54 9.47
N PRO A 43 14.63 -23.25 10.75
CA PRO A 43 14.17 -24.04 11.89
C PRO A 43 12.66 -23.94 12.14
N PHE A 44 12.02 -22.85 11.71
CA PHE A 44 10.58 -22.60 11.92
C PHE A 44 9.72 -22.85 10.68
N LEU A 45 10.28 -23.47 9.63
CA LEU A 45 9.57 -23.66 8.36
C LEU A 45 8.30 -24.50 8.55
N LYS A 46 8.39 -25.55 9.37
CA LYS A 46 7.29 -26.48 9.62
C LYS A 46 6.16 -25.79 10.37
N GLU A 47 6.48 -25.06 11.43
CA GLU A 47 5.54 -24.31 12.24
C GLU A 47 4.87 -23.20 11.41
N ALA A 48 5.66 -22.45 10.63
CA ALA A 48 5.14 -21.39 9.77
C ALA A 48 4.17 -21.92 8.70
N LEU A 49 4.53 -23.02 8.03
CA LEU A 49 3.65 -23.67 7.06
C LEU A 49 2.39 -24.22 7.71
N THR A 50 2.50 -24.82 8.89
CA THR A 50 1.34 -25.37 9.63
C THR A 50 0.34 -24.26 9.94
N VAL A 51 0.80 -23.16 10.55
CA VAL A 51 -0.05 -22.00 10.87
C VAL A 51 -0.65 -21.37 9.59
N PHE A 52 0.13 -21.31 8.52
CA PHE A 52 -0.35 -20.82 7.23
C PHE A 52 -1.49 -21.69 6.69
N PHE A 53 -1.33 -23.01 6.66
CA PHE A 53 -2.35 -23.92 6.15
C PHE A 53 -3.59 -24.01 7.05
N GLU A 54 -3.42 -23.94 8.38
CA GLU A 54 -4.54 -23.81 9.32
C GLU A 54 -5.38 -22.56 9.03
N GLY A 55 -4.72 -21.41 8.84
CA GLY A 55 -5.38 -20.18 8.43
C GLY A 55 -6.01 -20.26 7.03
N ALA A 56 -5.32 -20.90 6.09
CA ALA A 56 -5.81 -21.10 4.74
C ALA A 56 -7.08 -21.97 4.72
N ILE A 57 -7.14 -23.07 5.48
CA ILE A 57 -8.34 -23.92 5.57
C ILE A 57 -9.57 -23.10 5.96
N TYR A 58 -9.43 -22.19 6.93
CA TYR A 58 -10.53 -21.30 7.31
C TYR A 58 -10.94 -20.36 6.18
N GLY A 59 -9.96 -19.77 5.48
CA GLY A 59 -10.21 -18.90 4.33
C GLY A 59 -10.90 -19.64 3.18
N TRP A 60 -10.34 -20.79 2.77
CA TRP A 60 -10.88 -21.66 1.74
C TRP A 60 -12.29 -22.13 2.07
N GLY A 61 -12.59 -22.46 3.33
CA GLY A 61 -13.94 -22.82 3.74
C GLY A 61 -15.00 -21.76 3.40
N ARG A 62 -14.64 -20.47 3.42
CA ARG A 62 -15.54 -19.37 3.03
C ARG A 62 -15.66 -19.24 1.50
N PHE A 63 -14.54 -19.33 0.79
CA PHE A 63 -14.50 -19.22 -0.68
C PHE A 63 -15.11 -20.42 -1.39
N MET A 64 -15.02 -21.62 -0.81
CA MET A 64 -15.50 -22.86 -1.43
C MET A 64 -16.98 -23.15 -1.15
N THR A 65 -17.69 -22.29 -0.40
CA THR A 65 -19.11 -22.49 -0.09
C THR A 65 -19.99 -22.57 -1.35
N GLU A 66 -19.65 -21.79 -2.37
CA GLU A 66 -20.36 -21.79 -3.65
C GLU A 66 -20.08 -23.04 -4.52
N PHE A 67 -18.96 -23.73 -4.26
CA PHE A 67 -18.53 -24.96 -4.93
C PHE A 67 -18.95 -26.24 -4.20
N ALA A 68 -19.53 -26.13 -2.99
CA ALA A 68 -20.04 -27.29 -2.27
C ALA A 68 -21.19 -27.96 -3.04
N ALA A 69 -21.45 -29.24 -2.78
CA ALA A 69 -22.61 -29.93 -3.34
C ALA A 69 -23.91 -29.21 -2.92
N GLY A 70 -24.75 -28.87 -3.90
CA GLY A 70 -25.92 -27.99 -3.72
C GLY A 70 -25.60 -26.49 -3.59
N GLY A 71 -24.35 -26.09 -3.81
CA GLY A 71 -23.90 -24.71 -3.90
C GLY A 71 -24.28 -24.06 -5.23
N ARG A 72 -24.11 -22.74 -5.33
CA ARG A 72 -24.53 -21.98 -6.52
C ARG A 72 -23.82 -22.42 -7.80
N ILE A 73 -22.55 -22.80 -7.71
CA ILE A 73 -21.77 -23.27 -8.86
C ILE A 73 -22.14 -24.72 -9.20
N ASP A 74 -22.37 -25.57 -8.20
CA ASP A 74 -22.83 -26.96 -8.41
C ASP A 74 -24.24 -27.03 -9.03
N GLN A 75 -25.09 -26.04 -8.73
CA GLN A 75 -26.44 -25.91 -9.29
C GLN A 75 -26.50 -25.14 -10.61
N ALA A 76 -25.39 -24.56 -11.07
CA ALA A 76 -25.39 -23.75 -12.28
C ALA A 76 -25.64 -24.64 -13.51
N THR A 77 -26.49 -24.15 -14.41
CA THR A 77 -26.78 -24.85 -15.65
C THR A 77 -25.55 -24.86 -16.57
N PRO A 78 -25.45 -25.82 -17.51
CA PRO A 78 -24.37 -25.81 -18.50
C PRO A 78 -24.23 -24.49 -19.26
N HIS A 79 -25.36 -23.83 -19.56
CA HIS A 79 -25.39 -22.52 -20.19
C HIS A 79 -24.84 -21.41 -19.28
N GLU A 80 -25.15 -21.43 -17.98
CA GLU A 80 -24.58 -20.48 -17.02
C GLU A 80 -23.08 -20.69 -16.83
N HIS A 81 -22.61 -21.95 -16.82
CA HIS A 81 -21.17 -22.26 -16.80
C HIS A 81 -20.44 -21.74 -18.04
N GLU A 82 -21.03 -21.89 -19.22
CA GLU A 82 -20.47 -21.40 -20.48
C GLU A 82 -20.46 -19.86 -20.52
N ALA A 83 -21.55 -19.21 -20.07
CA ALA A 83 -21.63 -17.76 -19.97
C ALA A 83 -20.70 -17.19 -18.89
N ALA A 84 -20.46 -17.93 -17.81
CA ALA A 84 -19.56 -17.56 -16.72
C ALA A 84 -18.10 -17.97 -16.99
N PHE A 85 -17.71 -18.22 -18.24
CA PHE A 85 -16.34 -18.53 -18.58
C PHE A 85 -15.40 -17.39 -18.18
N VAL A 86 -14.77 -17.56 -17.02
CA VAL A 86 -13.63 -16.78 -16.56
C VAL A 86 -12.40 -17.66 -16.78
N ARG A 87 -11.33 -17.07 -17.32
CA ARG A 87 -10.05 -17.80 -17.49
C ARG A 87 -9.61 -18.37 -16.14
N ALA A 88 -9.02 -19.56 -16.16
CA ALA A 88 -8.62 -20.30 -14.96
C ALA A 88 -7.74 -19.49 -13.98
N THR A 89 -6.98 -18.51 -14.49
CA THR A 89 -6.24 -17.56 -13.66
C THR A 89 -6.69 -16.12 -13.95
N ASN A 90 -6.76 -15.33 -12.87
CA ASN A 90 -7.04 -13.90 -12.93
C ASN A 90 -5.87 -13.09 -13.56
N ASP A 91 -4.75 -13.73 -13.89
CA ASP A 91 -3.53 -13.11 -14.42
C ASP A 91 -3.79 -12.21 -15.62
N HIS A 92 -4.74 -12.57 -16.48
CA HIS A 92 -5.07 -11.76 -17.65
C HIS A 92 -5.78 -10.45 -17.26
N ASN A 93 -6.70 -10.52 -16.29
CA ASN A 93 -7.39 -9.34 -15.75
C ASN A 93 -6.42 -8.47 -14.94
N GLU A 94 -5.55 -9.08 -14.13
CA GLU A 94 -4.51 -8.38 -13.37
C GLU A 94 -3.50 -7.72 -14.31
N GLY A 95 -3.09 -8.42 -15.37
CA GLY A 95 -2.25 -7.89 -16.42
C GLY A 95 -2.90 -6.71 -17.15
N CYS A 96 -4.18 -6.81 -17.49
CA CYS A 96 -4.94 -5.71 -18.08
C CYS A 96 -5.08 -4.52 -17.12
N LEU A 97 -5.38 -4.77 -15.85
CA LEU A 97 -5.48 -3.73 -14.82
C LEU A 97 -4.14 -3.01 -14.64
N ARG A 98 -3.05 -3.77 -14.55
CA ARG A 98 -1.70 -3.20 -14.43
C ARG A 98 -1.33 -2.36 -15.66
N LYS A 99 -1.68 -2.82 -16.87
CA LYS A 99 -1.49 -2.05 -18.11
C LYS A 99 -2.30 -0.75 -18.08
N TRP A 100 -3.57 -0.81 -17.65
CA TRP A 100 -4.41 0.37 -17.47
C TRP A 100 -3.78 1.36 -16.48
N CYS A 101 -3.40 0.91 -15.28
CA CYS A 101 -2.76 1.76 -14.28
C CYS A 101 -1.49 2.42 -14.84
N THR A 102 -0.65 1.66 -15.54
CA THR A 102 0.57 2.20 -16.15
C THR A 102 0.25 3.24 -17.23
N ALA A 103 -0.75 2.98 -18.09
CA ALA A 103 -1.17 3.91 -19.12
C ALA A 103 -1.75 5.19 -18.52
N LYS A 104 -2.56 5.08 -17.47
CA LYS A 104 -3.14 6.23 -16.75
C LYS A 104 -2.07 7.06 -16.04
N CYS A 105 -1.03 6.43 -15.50
CA CYS A 105 0.12 7.16 -14.95
C CYS A 105 0.86 7.96 -16.02
N LYS A 106 1.06 7.39 -17.22
CA LYS A 106 1.75 8.08 -18.33
C LYS A 106 0.88 9.15 -18.98
N ALA A 107 -0.43 8.93 -19.05
CA ALA A 107 -1.40 9.82 -19.64
C ALA A 107 -2.61 9.98 -18.70
N PRO A 108 -2.53 10.89 -17.70
CA PRO A 108 -3.61 11.09 -16.74
C PRO A 108 -4.94 11.53 -17.37
N ALA A 109 -4.90 12.18 -18.53
CA ALA A 109 -6.08 12.58 -19.29
C ALA A 109 -6.78 11.42 -20.02
N LEU A 110 -6.15 10.24 -20.14
CA LEU A 110 -6.71 9.08 -20.82
C LEU A 110 -7.94 8.56 -20.07
N SER A 111 -9.11 8.56 -20.69
CA SER A 111 -10.32 7.97 -20.10
C SER A 111 -10.30 6.45 -20.19
N LEU A 112 -11.06 5.78 -19.31
CA LEU A 112 -11.20 4.33 -19.34
C LEU A 112 -11.87 3.87 -20.64
N GLU A 113 -12.83 4.63 -21.14
CA GLU A 113 -13.53 4.38 -22.41
C GLU A 113 -12.55 4.37 -23.60
N VAL A 114 -11.70 5.40 -23.71
CA VAL A 114 -10.70 5.47 -24.78
C VAL A 114 -9.67 4.35 -24.65
N TRP A 115 -9.27 3.99 -23.43
CA TRP A 115 -8.39 2.85 -23.21
C TRP A 115 -9.03 1.53 -23.62
N ASN A 116 -10.28 1.29 -23.21
CA ASN A 116 -11.02 0.09 -23.59
C ASN A 116 -11.18 0.01 -25.10
N ALA A 117 -11.54 1.12 -25.76
CA ALA A 117 -11.64 1.21 -27.22
C ALA A 117 -10.30 0.86 -27.89
N LYS A 118 -9.17 1.43 -27.43
CA LYS A 118 -7.83 1.10 -27.95
C LYS A 118 -7.46 -0.37 -27.76
N MET A 119 -7.74 -0.92 -26.58
CA MET A 119 -7.44 -2.32 -26.26
C MET A 119 -8.30 -3.27 -27.10
N MET A 120 -9.59 -2.97 -27.28
CA MET A 120 -10.47 -3.73 -28.15
C MET A 120 -10.04 -3.65 -29.61
N HIS A 121 -9.74 -2.44 -30.10
CA HIS A 121 -9.27 -2.22 -31.48
C HIS A 121 -8.03 -3.07 -31.79
N LYS A 122 -7.08 -3.08 -30.86
CA LYS A 122 -5.86 -3.89 -30.96
C LYS A 122 -6.13 -5.39 -30.86
N ASN A 123 -6.87 -5.82 -29.84
CA ASN A 123 -7.09 -7.25 -29.57
C ASN A 123 -7.99 -7.92 -30.62
N ASN A 124 -8.91 -7.16 -31.21
CA ASN A 124 -9.83 -7.66 -32.24
C ASN A 124 -9.25 -7.51 -33.66
N HIS A 125 -7.98 -7.09 -33.80
CA HIS A 125 -7.34 -6.85 -35.11
C HIS A 125 -8.19 -5.92 -36.00
N THR A 126 -8.82 -4.91 -35.40
CA THR A 126 -9.75 -4.03 -36.10
C THR A 126 -9.07 -3.24 -37.22
N ASP A 127 -7.77 -2.92 -37.07
CA ASP A 127 -6.93 -2.33 -38.12
C ASP A 127 -6.86 -3.20 -39.39
N GLU A 128 -6.62 -4.50 -39.23
CA GLU A 128 -6.50 -5.44 -40.34
C GLU A 128 -7.86 -5.61 -41.05
N TRP A 129 -8.93 -5.71 -40.26
CA TRP A 129 -10.29 -5.79 -40.78
C TRP A 129 -10.69 -4.52 -41.54
N LEU A 130 -10.42 -3.34 -40.99
CA LEU A 130 -10.66 -2.05 -41.64
C LEU A 130 -9.88 -1.94 -42.95
N SER A 131 -8.61 -2.34 -42.96
CA SER A 131 -7.78 -2.29 -44.16
C SER A 131 -8.32 -3.16 -45.31
N GLN A 132 -8.97 -4.28 -44.99
CA GLN A 132 -9.56 -5.19 -45.97
C GLN A 132 -10.98 -4.79 -46.40
N ASN A 133 -11.72 -4.09 -45.54
CA ASN A 133 -13.16 -3.81 -45.73
C ASN A 133 -13.48 -2.31 -45.85
N SER A 134 -12.47 -1.44 -45.89
CA SER A 134 -12.65 0.01 -46.00
C SER A 134 -13.33 0.34 -47.33
N THR A 135 -14.47 1.00 -47.20
CA THR A 135 -15.27 1.54 -48.29
C THR A 135 -15.75 2.91 -47.87
N SER A 136 -15.93 3.82 -48.83
CA SER A 136 -16.37 5.19 -48.53
C SER A 136 -17.70 5.26 -47.77
N VAL A 137 -18.58 4.28 -47.96
CA VAL A 137 -19.85 4.18 -47.21
C VAL A 137 -19.61 3.82 -45.74
N LEU A 138 -18.73 2.85 -45.49
CA LEU A 138 -18.37 2.44 -44.13
C LEU A 138 -17.63 3.56 -43.38
N ASP A 139 -16.69 4.24 -44.05
CA ASP A 139 -15.94 5.36 -43.44
C ASP A 139 -16.88 6.51 -43.03
N ASN A 140 -17.84 6.85 -43.90
CA ASN A 140 -18.88 7.83 -43.60
C ASN A 140 -19.78 7.39 -42.45
N PHE A 141 -20.14 6.10 -42.39
CA PHE A 141 -20.93 5.55 -41.29
C PHE A 141 -20.17 5.65 -39.95
N ILE A 142 -18.90 5.26 -39.91
CA ILE A 142 -18.05 5.35 -38.71
C ILE A 142 -17.93 6.80 -38.26
N ALA A 143 -17.69 7.74 -39.18
CA ALA A 143 -17.60 9.17 -38.86
C ALA A 143 -18.91 9.74 -38.28
N GLN A 144 -20.06 9.36 -38.86
CA GLN A 144 -21.37 9.77 -38.35
C GLN A 144 -21.65 9.18 -36.96
N GLU A 145 -21.31 7.92 -36.73
CA GLU A 145 -21.53 7.26 -35.45
C GLU A 145 -20.61 7.83 -34.36
N ALA A 146 -19.34 8.11 -34.68
CA ALA A 146 -18.43 8.81 -33.77
C ALA A 146 -18.97 10.19 -33.37
N TRP A 147 -19.45 10.97 -34.35
CA TRP A 147 -20.07 12.27 -34.08
C TRP A 147 -21.33 12.16 -33.21
N ARG A 148 -22.17 11.14 -33.44
CA ARG A 148 -23.37 10.88 -32.64
C ARG A 148 -23.00 10.59 -31.18
N GLN A 149 -21.96 9.80 -30.94
CA GLN A 149 -21.48 9.47 -29.60
C GLN A 149 -20.87 10.68 -28.88
N ASP A 150 -20.07 11.49 -29.58
CA ASP A 150 -19.52 12.74 -29.02
C ASP A 150 -20.63 13.71 -28.64
N LYS A 151 -21.64 13.86 -29.52
CA LYS A 151 -22.81 14.72 -29.26
C LYS A 151 -23.67 14.22 -28.10
N ALA A 152 -23.69 12.91 -27.84
CA ALA A 152 -24.40 12.34 -26.71
C ALA A 152 -23.78 12.72 -25.35
N GLY A 153 -22.52 13.20 -25.32
CA GLY A 153 -21.91 13.79 -24.13
C GLY A 153 -21.75 12.83 -22.94
N ILE A 154 -21.81 11.52 -23.16
CA ILE A 154 -21.81 10.49 -22.11
C ILE A 154 -20.55 10.61 -21.24
N SER A 155 -19.40 10.89 -21.85
CA SER A 155 -18.12 11.08 -21.17
C SER A 155 -18.02 12.40 -20.39
N CYS A 156 -18.86 13.40 -20.69
CA CYS A 156 -18.86 14.70 -20.04
C CYS A 156 -19.27 14.57 -18.57
N HIS A 157 -20.36 13.84 -18.29
CA HIS A 157 -20.83 13.62 -16.93
C HIS A 157 -19.75 12.94 -16.07
N THR A 158 -19.20 11.83 -16.54
CA THR A 158 -18.13 11.09 -15.86
C THR A 158 -16.89 11.96 -15.63
N ARG A 159 -16.51 12.79 -16.60
CA ARG A 159 -15.38 13.73 -16.47
C ARG A 159 -15.66 14.80 -15.42
N THR A 160 -16.84 15.40 -15.40
CA THR A 160 -17.21 16.39 -14.38
C THR A 160 -17.22 15.79 -12.98
N TRP A 161 -17.73 14.57 -12.83
CA TRP A 161 -17.74 13.84 -11.57
C TRP A 161 -16.31 13.55 -11.08
N HIS A 162 -15.42 13.03 -11.94
CA HIS A 162 -14.00 12.81 -11.59
C HIS A 162 -13.29 14.11 -11.18
N VAL A 163 -13.52 15.21 -11.91
CA VAL A 163 -12.93 16.51 -11.57
C VAL A 163 -13.41 16.99 -10.20
N GLN A 164 -14.69 16.81 -9.90
CA GLN A 164 -15.24 17.19 -8.59
C GLN A 164 -14.64 16.33 -7.46
N GLU A 165 -14.56 15.01 -7.63
CA GLU A 165 -13.97 14.11 -6.64
C GLU A 165 -12.50 14.46 -6.37
N GLN A 166 -11.74 14.79 -7.42
CA GLN A 166 -10.36 15.25 -7.29
C GLN A 166 -10.26 16.55 -6.50
N LYS A 167 -11.13 17.54 -6.77
CA LYS A 167 -11.18 18.79 -5.99
C LYS A 167 -11.47 18.52 -4.51
N ASP A 168 -12.44 17.66 -4.22
CA ASP A 168 -12.83 17.31 -2.86
C ASP A 168 -11.71 16.53 -2.14
N TRP A 169 -11.00 15.66 -2.84
CA TRP A 169 -9.82 14.96 -2.33
C TRP A 169 -8.69 15.93 -1.99
N VAL A 170 -8.38 16.87 -2.89
CA VAL A 170 -7.36 17.91 -2.65
C VAL A 170 -7.74 18.76 -1.44
N ALA A 171 -9.00 19.19 -1.34
CA ALA A 171 -9.50 19.98 -0.21
C ALA A 171 -9.37 19.23 1.13
N ARG A 172 -9.83 17.97 1.19
CA ARG A 172 -9.69 17.12 2.38
C ARG A 172 -8.22 16.91 2.78
N ASN A 173 -7.34 16.72 1.81
CA ASN A 173 -5.91 16.54 2.09
C ASN A 173 -5.25 17.84 2.56
N LYS A 174 -5.62 18.99 2.00
CA LYS A 174 -5.16 20.30 2.47
C LYS A 174 -5.57 20.55 3.92
N GLU A 175 -6.82 20.24 4.28
CA GLU A 175 -7.31 20.34 5.65
C GLU A 175 -6.55 19.41 6.60
N LYS A 176 -6.34 18.14 6.21
CA LYS A 176 -5.54 17.18 6.99
C LYS A 176 -4.11 17.67 7.21
N ARG A 177 -3.47 18.22 6.17
CA ARG A 177 -2.11 18.79 6.26
C ARG A 177 -2.08 20.00 7.20
N GLN A 178 -3.08 20.87 7.13
CA GLN A 178 -3.17 22.03 8.02
C GLN A 178 -3.36 21.60 9.48
N LYS A 179 -4.27 20.67 9.76
CA LYS A 179 -4.45 20.10 11.10
C LYS A 179 -3.18 19.43 11.61
N ALA A 180 -2.47 18.68 10.76
CA ALA A 180 -1.20 18.08 11.11
C ALA A 180 -0.12 19.13 11.42
N LYS A 181 -0.06 20.24 10.68
CA LYS A 181 0.86 21.35 10.93
C LYS A 181 0.55 22.01 12.27
N VAL A 182 -0.71 22.36 12.54
CA VAL A 182 -1.15 22.95 13.82
C VAL A 182 -0.88 22.00 15.00
N ASN A 183 -1.17 20.71 14.86
CA ASN A 183 -0.87 19.74 15.92
C ASN A 183 0.63 19.57 16.14
N ARG A 184 1.44 19.68 15.09
CA ARG A 184 2.90 19.63 15.19
C ARG A 184 3.44 20.86 15.90
N THR A 185 2.98 22.05 15.56
CA THR A 185 3.40 23.30 16.23
C THR A 185 2.95 23.29 17.70
N ALA A 186 1.68 22.99 17.97
CA ALA A 186 1.16 22.90 19.34
C ALA A 186 1.92 21.88 20.20
N ARG A 187 2.33 20.74 19.60
CA ARG A 187 3.17 19.75 20.29
C ARG A 187 4.56 20.30 20.58
N THR A 188 5.19 20.98 19.63
CA THR A 188 6.49 21.62 19.83
C THR A 188 6.41 22.70 20.91
N ASP A 189 5.38 23.55 20.87
CA ASP A 189 5.17 24.63 21.85
C ASP A 189 4.96 24.05 23.27
N LYS A 190 4.15 22.98 23.39
CA LYS A 190 3.97 22.26 24.66
C LYS A 190 5.30 21.71 25.19
N LEU A 191 6.16 21.18 24.33
CA LEU A 191 7.45 20.63 24.73
C LEU A 191 8.47 21.72 25.10
N ASN A 192 8.43 22.87 24.43
CA ASN A 192 9.30 24.00 24.74
C ASN A 192 8.91 24.66 26.08
N ALA A 193 7.61 24.76 26.39
CA ALA A 193 7.12 25.31 27.65
C ALA A 193 7.23 24.35 28.85
N TYR A 194 7.60 23.08 28.62
CA TYR A 194 7.67 22.07 29.67
C TYR A 194 8.94 22.23 30.51
N THR A 195 8.79 22.42 31.82
CA THR A 195 9.90 22.44 32.78
C THR A 195 10.24 21.01 33.22
N PRO A 196 11.37 20.42 32.77
CA PRO A 196 11.73 19.05 33.12
C PRO A 196 12.26 18.96 34.56
N ASN A 197 12.07 17.79 35.20
CA ASN A 197 12.81 17.42 36.40
C ASN A 197 13.72 16.22 36.11
N LEU A 198 15.03 16.42 36.20
CA LEU A 198 16.05 15.41 35.90
C LEU A 198 16.45 14.56 37.13
N ASP A 199 15.89 14.86 38.30
CA ASP A 199 16.16 14.08 39.51
C ASP A 199 15.38 12.74 39.46
N SER A 200 16.13 11.63 39.49
CA SER A 200 15.54 10.29 39.53
C SER A 200 14.66 10.04 40.76
N THR A 201 14.92 10.72 41.89
CA THR A 201 14.16 10.56 43.14
C THR A 201 12.81 11.28 43.12
N TYR A 202 12.62 12.22 42.19
CA TYR A 202 11.37 12.96 42.03
C TYR A 202 10.25 12.13 41.38
N TRP A 203 10.62 11.10 40.60
CA TRP A 203 9.70 10.29 39.81
C TRP A 203 9.26 9.05 40.60
N THR A 204 8.17 9.20 41.36
CA THR A 204 7.55 8.13 42.17
C THR A 204 6.23 7.64 41.56
N ASP A 205 5.71 6.51 42.09
CA ASP A 205 4.43 5.92 41.66
C ASP A 205 3.22 6.84 41.87
N GLU A 206 3.35 7.88 42.68
CA GLU A 206 2.29 8.86 42.95
C GLU A 206 2.06 9.83 41.77
N ARG A 207 3.02 9.94 40.84
CA ARG A 207 2.93 10.86 39.70
C ARG A 207 1.89 10.45 38.68
N HIS A 208 1.28 11.41 37.99
CA HIS A 208 0.32 11.08 36.95
C HIS A 208 1.02 10.54 35.71
N ASP A 209 0.36 9.61 35.02
CA ASP A 209 0.88 9.01 33.78
C ASP A 209 1.10 10.05 32.67
N VAL A 210 0.35 11.15 32.72
CA VAL A 210 0.49 12.29 31.79
C VAL A 210 1.86 12.97 31.97
N ASP A 211 2.29 13.19 33.21
CA ASP A 211 3.57 13.85 33.52
C ASP A 211 4.75 13.00 33.03
N ILE A 212 4.68 11.69 33.24
CA ILE A 212 5.68 10.72 32.78
C ILE A 212 5.75 10.71 31.24
N LYS A 213 4.60 10.74 30.57
CA LYS A 213 4.52 10.79 29.10
C LYS A 213 5.05 12.11 28.53
N ASP A 214 4.79 13.22 29.19
CA ASP A 214 5.29 14.54 28.78
C ASP A 214 6.82 14.60 28.95
N MET A 215 7.37 14.12 30.06
CA MET A 215 8.82 14.00 30.27
C MET A 215 9.49 13.10 29.23
N LEU A 216 8.93 11.92 28.96
CA LEU A 216 9.45 11.01 27.92
C LEU A 216 9.32 11.62 26.51
N SER A 217 8.29 12.43 26.25
CA SER A 217 8.14 13.13 24.97
C SER A 217 9.15 14.26 24.82
N TRP A 218 9.48 14.94 25.92
CA TRP A 218 10.50 15.97 26.02
C TRP A 218 11.91 15.41 25.79
N LEU A 219 12.23 14.24 26.36
CA LEU A 219 13.50 13.55 26.11
C LEU A 219 13.63 13.04 24.65
N ARG A 220 12.50 12.70 24.00
CA ARG A 220 12.48 12.24 22.59
C ARG A 220 12.62 13.35 21.55
N ALA A 221 12.64 14.62 21.95
CA ALA A 221 12.76 15.73 21.01
C ALA A 221 14.03 15.61 20.16
N LEU A 222 13.96 16.00 18.88
CA LEU A 222 15.06 15.83 17.93
C LEU A 222 16.36 16.52 18.37
N CYS A 223 16.24 17.67 19.05
CA CYS A 223 17.38 18.40 19.63
C CYS A 223 18.15 17.59 20.69
N ARG A 224 17.53 16.57 21.30
CA ARG A 224 18.11 15.77 22.40
C ARG A 224 18.37 14.32 22.03
N LYS A 225 17.98 13.90 20.81
CA LYS A 225 18.14 12.52 20.33
C LYS A 225 19.61 12.04 20.32
N HIS A 226 20.55 12.98 20.16
CA HIS A 226 21.99 12.67 20.20
C HIS A 226 22.53 12.50 21.62
N LEU A 227 21.82 13.00 22.64
CA LEU A 227 22.20 12.92 24.05
C LEU A 227 21.50 11.76 24.77
N VAL A 228 20.24 11.48 24.43
CA VAL A 228 19.42 10.44 25.09
C VAL A 228 18.68 9.61 24.05
N GLN A 229 18.89 8.29 24.09
CA GLN A 229 18.11 7.34 23.29
C GLN A 229 16.97 6.76 24.11
N VAL A 230 15.79 7.34 23.99
CA VAL A 230 14.60 6.82 24.69
C VAL A 230 14.08 5.58 23.94
N PRO A 231 13.87 4.42 24.63
CA PRO A 231 13.32 3.23 24.01
C PRO A 231 11.99 3.49 23.29
N THR A 232 11.88 2.93 22.09
CA THR A 232 10.65 2.96 21.30
C THR A 232 9.63 1.99 21.87
N GLY A 233 8.35 2.36 21.87
CA GLY A 233 7.27 1.45 22.27
C GLY A 233 6.81 1.57 23.73
N LEU A 234 7.38 2.46 24.54
CA LEU A 234 6.91 2.74 25.91
C LEU A 234 5.48 3.31 25.98
N THR A 235 4.94 3.79 24.85
CA THR A 235 3.56 4.26 24.70
C THR A 235 2.61 3.22 24.10
N LYS A 236 3.09 2.00 23.80
CA LYS A 236 2.23 0.92 23.28
C LYS A 236 1.26 0.43 24.37
N THR A 237 0.08 -0.02 23.94
CA THR A 237 -0.91 -0.73 24.74
C THR A 237 -0.25 -1.99 25.32
N GLY A 238 0.00 -2.01 26.64
CA GLY A 238 0.63 -3.14 27.34
C GLY A 238 1.76 -2.78 28.33
N VAL A 239 2.46 -1.64 28.13
CA VAL A 239 3.59 -1.26 29.02
C VAL A 239 3.13 -0.69 30.37
N GLY A 240 1.85 -0.27 30.48
CA GLY A 240 1.30 0.29 31.72
C GLY A 240 2.00 1.58 32.18
N LYS A 241 1.54 2.15 33.30
CA LYS A 241 2.16 3.33 33.93
C LYS A 241 3.52 2.95 34.55
N GLU A 242 3.55 1.84 35.28
CA GLU A 242 4.72 1.33 36.00
C GLU A 242 5.91 1.06 35.08
N GLY A 243 5.66 0.42 33.91
CA GLY A 243 6.72 0.16 32.93
C GLY A 243 7.30 1.44 32.33
N ARG A 244 6.49 2.49 32.14
CA ARG A 244 6.97 3.82 31.70
C ARG A 244 7.79 4.51 32.78
N LEU A 245 7.33 4.46 34.03
CA LEU A 245 8.04 5.05 35.16
C LEU A 245 9.40 4.39 35.36
N LYS A 246 9.44 3.06 35.39
CA LYS A 246 10.69 2.30 35.53
C LYS A 246 11.68 2.65 34.43
N ALA A 247 11.23 2.70 33.18
CA ALA A 247 12.08 3.09 32.06
C ALA A 247 12.58 4.54 32.17
N LEU A 248 11.76 5.46 32.66
CA LEU A 248 12.17 6.85 32.89
C LEU A 248 13.23 6.96 33.99
N VAL A 249 13.03 6.27 35.12
CA VAL A 249 13.97 6.30 36.25
C VAL A 249 15.32 5.70 35.86
N GLU A 250 15.33 4.55 35.17
CA GLU A 250 16.58 3.95 34.68
C GLU A 250 17.33 4.91 33.72
N LEU A 251 16.62 5.51 32.76
CA LEU A 251 17.23 6.50 31.85
C LEU A 251 17.84 7.69 32.59
N LEU A 252 17.17 8.21 33.62
CA LEU A 252 17.67 9.34 34.42
C LEU A 252 18.86 8.97 35.31
N ARG A 253 18.99 7.70 35.71
CA ARG A 253 20.15 7.21 36.46
C ARG A 253 21.37 6.97 35.58
N GLU A 254 21.17 6.59 34.33
CA GLU A 254 22.26 6.39 33.34
C GLU A 254 22.85 7.71 32.82
N LEU A 255 22.13 8.81 32.97
CA LEU A 255 22.56 10.15 32.55
C LEU A 255 23.67 10.70 33.45
N THR A 256 24.81 11.07 32.86
CA THR A 256 25.90 11.76 33.56
C THR A 256 25.54 13.21 33.87
N ASP A 257 26.18 13.81 34.87
CA ASP A 257 25.88 15.18 35.27
C ASP A 257 26.23 16.20 34.16
N ASP A 258 27.25 15.92 33.35
CA ASP A 258 27.58 16.70 32.15
C ASP A 258 26.48 16.64 31.08
N GLN A 259 25.89 15.46 30.87
CA GLN A 259 24.76 15.29 29.94
C GLN A 259 23.52 16.01 30.46
N LYS A 260 23.24 15.93 31.77
CA LYS A 260 22.13 16.67 32.39
C LYS A 260 22.31 18.18 32.20
N ALA A 261 23.52 18.71 32.39
CA ALA A 261 23.83 20.11 32.14
C ALA A 261 23.64 20.50 30.65
N MET A 262 24.15 19.70 29.71
CA MET A 262 23.97 19.96 28.27
C MET A 262 22.50 19.92 27.82
N ILE A 263 21.70 19.02 28.40
CA ILE A 263 20.27 18.88 28.12
C ILE A 263 19.47 20.08 28.64
N MET A 264 19.88 20.69 29.75
CA MET A 264 19.27 21.91 30.29
C MET A 264 19.65 23.16 29.48
N VAL A 265 20.90 23.27 29.02
CA VAL A 265 21.38 24.42 28.21
C VAL A 265 20.79 24.41 26.79
N SER A 266 20.56 23.23 26.20
CA SER A 266 19.99 23.08 24.85
C SER A 266 18.50 23.46 24.75
N GLY A 267 17.89 23.95 25.83
CA GLY A 267 16.50 24.44 25.87
C GLY A 267 16.33 25.89 25.38
N ASP A 268 17.37 26.72 25.49
CA ASP A 268 17.19 28.19 25.38
C ASP A 268 17.67 28.82 24.06
N ASP A 269 18.52 28.18 23.25
CA ASP A 269 18.94 28.75 21.96
C ASP A 269 19.36 27.68 20.96
N ILE A 270 18.43 27.25 20.09
CA ILE A 270 18.79 26.68 18.79
C ILE A 270 18.08 27.54 17.75
N PRO A 271 18.82 28.24 16.86
CA PRO A 271 18.21 29.01 15.79
C PRO A 271 17.29 28.09 15.01
N HIS A 272 16.02 28.48 14.88
CA HIS A 272 15.12 27.83 13.96
C HIS A 272 15.75 27.88 12.57
N ALA A 273 16.34 26.77 12.13
CA ALA A 273 16.57 26.54 10.72
C ALA A 273 15.16 26.54 10.10
N GLN A 274 14.77 27.70 9.54
CA GLN A 274 13.63 27.79 8.65
C GLN A 274 13.85 26.71 7.60
N ALA A 275 13.04 25.65 7.65
CA ALA A 275 12.91 24.76 6.53
C ALA A 275 12.57 25.66 5.33
N PRO A 276 13.28 25.54 4.20
CA PRO A 276 13.00 26.36 3.04
C PRO A 276 11.52 26.23 2.72
N ASP A 277 10.84 27.37 2.65
CA ASP A 277 9.49 27.48 2.14
C ASP A 277 9.57 27.12 0.65
N VAL A 278 9.52 25.83 0.37
CA VAL A 278 9.32 25.33 -0.99
C VAL A 278 7.87 25.63 -1.31
N SER A 279 7.65 26.88 -1.71
CA SER A 279 6.55 27.31 -2.57
C SER A 279 6.74 26.62 -3.91
N GLU A 280 6.45 25.32 -3.96
CA GLU A 280 6.08 24.68 -5.21
C GLU A 280 4.62 25.08 -5.50
N ASP A 281 4.49 26.31 -5.99
CA ASP A 281 3.37 26.68 -6.84
C ASP A 281 3.43 25.72 -8.03
N LEU A 282 2.55 24.73 -7.99
CA LEU A 282 2.26 23.88 -9.13
C LEU A 282 1.57 24.78 -10.16
N VAL A 283 2.38 25.46 -10.97
CA VAL A 283 1.94 26.20 -12.14
C VAL A 283 1.22 25.19 -13.03
N LEU A 284 -0.10 25.33 -13.09
CA LEU A 284 -0.89 24.77 -14.18
C LEU A 284 -0.39 25.45 -15.45
N SER A 285 0.53 24.80 -16.17
CA SER A 285 0.89 25.23 -17.51
C SER A 285 -0.30 24.93 -18.42
N GLU A 286 -1.05 25.97 -18.73
CA GLU A 286 -1.94 25.98 -19.89
C GLU A 286 -1.08 25.67 -21.13
N GLY A 287 -1.56 24.73 -21.94
CA GLY A 287 -0.85 24.27 -23.12
C GLY A 287 -0.86 25.32 -24.21
N GLU A 288 0.30 25.55 -24.81
CA GLU A 288 0.40 26.06 -26.17
C GLU A 288 0.74 24.89 -27.10
N GLU A 289 -0.21 24.59 -27.99
CA GLU A 289 0.01 23.84 -29.22
C GLU A 289 1.14 24.49 -30.02
N SER A 290 2.16 23.72 -30.37
CA SER A 290 2.89 23.96 -31.62
C SER A 290 2.94 22.67 -32.43
N VAL A 291 2.28 22.76 -33.58
CA VAL A 291 2.31 21.81 -34.68
C VAL A 291 3.73 21.78 -35.23
N GLY A 292 4.41 20.65 -35.09
CA GLY A 292 5.69 20.35 -35.73
C GLY A 292 5.50 19.16 -36.67
N THR A 293 5.52 19.44 -37.97
CA THR A 293 5.46 18.48 -39.07
C THR A 293 6.71 17.60 -39.10
N ASP A 294 6.55 16.29 -38.94
CA ASP A 294 7.60 15.32 -39.27
C ASP A 294 7.53 14.99 -40.77
N LYS A 295 8.61 15.35 -41.48
CA LYS A 295 8.94 14.83 -42.80
C LYS A 295 9.85 13.61 -42.65
N GLU A 296 9.56 12.64 -43.49
CA GLU A 296 10.31 11.43 -43.84
C GLU A 296 11.85 11.58 -43.80
N THR A 297 12.52 10.57 -43.23
CA THR A 297 13.49 9.73 -43.96
C THR A 297 13.66 8.38 -43.26
#